data_AF-A0A535A0E6-F1
#
_entry.id   AF-A0A535A0E6-F1
#
_cell.length_a   1.000
_cell.length_b   1.000
_cell.length_c   1.000
_cell.angle_alpha   90.00
_cell.angle_beta   90.00
_cell.angle_gamma   90.00
#
_symmetry.space_group_name_H-M   'P 1'
#
loop_
_entity.id
_entity.type
_entity.pdbx_description
1 polymer ?
#
loop_
_entity_poly.entity_id
_entity_poly.type
_entity_poly.pdbx_seq_one_letter_code
_entity_poly.pdbx_strand_id
1 'polypeptide(L)'
;MRRLVLEVLVLLVINAPGFIPGIDFSDHLSYWEHGYPAVMVTDTAFYRNPRYHTVDDTPDTLDYERMALVVDGLVAAVRALTAG
;
A
#
# COMPACT_ATOMS: atom_id res chain seq x y z
N MET A 1 22.87 -21.21 10.92
CA MET A 1 22.89 -20.19 9.84
C MET A 1 21.47 -20.01 9.35
N ARG A 2 20.77 -18.95 9.78
CA ARG A 2 19.45 -18.62 9.23
C ARG A 2 19.70 -17.81 7.97
N ARG A 3 19.22 -18.33 6.85
CA ARG A 3 19.23 -17.64 5.56
C ARG A 3 18.36 -16.40 5.73
N LEU A 4 18.96 -15.21 5.76
CA LEU A 4 18.22 -13.96 5.53
C LEU A 4 17.79 -14.00 4.06
N VAL A 5 16.65 -14.63 3.79
CA VAL A 5 15.88 -14.26 2.61
C VAL A 5 15.29 -12.91 3.00
N LEU A 6 15.90 -11.83 2.54
CA LEU A 6 15.18 -10.57 2.43
C LEU A 6 14.05 -10.87 1.46
N GLU A 7 12.86 -11.19 1.98
CA GLU A 7 11.66 -11.18 1.16
C GLU A 7 11.48 -9.74 0.71
N VAL A 8 11.97 -9.46 -0.49
CA VAL A 8 11.77 -8.16 -1.12
C VAL A 8 10.30 -8.09 -1.48
N LEU A 9 9.56 -7.19 -0.84
CA LEU A 9 8.25 -6.80 -1.32
C LEU A 9 8.44 -6.24 -2.73
N VAL A 10 7.99 -6.97 -3.74
CA VAL A 10 8.00 -6.49 -5.12
C VAL A 10 6.93 -5.40 -5.20
N LEU A 11 7.38 -4.14 -5.22
CA LEU A 11 6.52 -2.99 -5.38
C LEU A 11 6.42 -2.63 -6.86
N LEU A 12 5.21 -2.65 -7.40
CA LEU A 12 4.92 -2.03 -8.69
C LEU A 12 4.48 -0.59 -8.44
N VAL A 13 5.14 0.37 -9.10
CA VAL A 13 4.70 1.76 -9.11
C VAL A 13 3.84 1.97 -10.35
N ILE A 14 2.59 2.40 -10.14
CA ILE A 14 1.68 2.79 -11.21
C ILE A 14 1.51 4.31 -11.10
N ASN A 15 1.90 5.02 -12.15
CA ASN A 15 1.63 6.45 -12.30
C ASN A 15 0.70 6.62 -13.51
N ALA A 16 -0.59 6.76 -13.23
CA ALA A 16 -1.62 6.70 -14.25
C ALA A 16 -2.72 7.75 -13.98
N PRO A 17 -3.50 8.17 -15.00
CA PRO A 17 -4.58 9.13 -14.81
C PRO A 17 -5.66 8.64 -13.83
N GLY A 18 -6.23 9.56 -13.04
CA GLY A 18 -7.28 9.26 -12.05
C GLY A 18 -8.54 8.61 -12.64
N PHE A 19 -8.87 8.88 -13.92
CA PHE A 19 -10.02 8.25 -14.58
C PHE A 19 -9.88 6.72 -14.76
N ILE A 20 -8.68 6.16 -14.55
CA ILE A 20 -8.47 4.72 -14.56
C ILE A 20 -8.99 4.15 -13.22
N PRO A 21 -9.95 3.20 -13.24
CA PRO A 21 -10.52 2.65 -12.01
C PRO A 21 -9.47 2.18 -11.01
N GLY A 22 -9.65 2.55 -9.75
CA GLY A 22 -8.76 2.17 -8.65
C GLY A 22 -7.58 3.13 -8.42
N ILE A 23 -7.28 4.06 -9.34
CA ILE A 23 -6.20 5.04 -9.15
C ILE A 23 -6.59 6.11 -8.14
N ASP A 24 -7.85 6.52 -8.08
CA ASP A 24 -8.32 7.65 -7.27
C ASP A 24 -9.32 7.25 -6.17
N PHE A 25 -9.43 5.95 -5.86
CA PHE A 25 -10.48 5.42 -4.96
C PHE A 25 -10.18 5.53 -3.46
N SER A 26 -9.12 6.23 -3.05
CA SER A 26 -8.72 6.32 -1.63
C SER A 26 -8.30 7.74 -1.27
N ASP A 27 -8.01 7.97 0.01
CA ASP A 27 -7.84 9.30 0.61
C ASP A 27 -6.74 10.14 -0.04
N HIS A 28 -5.75 9.50 -0.69
CA HIS A 28 -4.70 10.20 -1.43
C HIS A 28 -5.25 11.12 -2.54
N LEU A 29 -6.45 10.84 -3.07
CA LEU A 29 -7.14 11.74 -4.00
C LEU A 29 -7.35 13.12 -3.38
N SER A 30 -7.85 13.20 -2.14
CA SER A 30 -8.10 14.49 -1.48
C SER A 30 -6.81 15.29 -1.27
N TYR A 31 -5.68 14.62 -1.07
CA TYR A 31 -4.37 15.29 -1.02
C TYR A 31 -3.96 15.83 -2.39
N TRP A 32 -4.13 15.03 -3.46
CA TRP A 32 -3.85 15.48 -4.83
C TRP A 32 -4.69 16.69 -5.24
N GLU A 33 -5.97 16.72 -4.89
CA GLU A 33 -6.87 17.86 -5.15
C GLU A 33 -6.38 19.18 -4.53
N HIS A 34 -5.61 19.10 -3.44
CA HIS A 34 -5.03 20.25 -2.75
C HIS A 34 -3.54 20.47 -3.09
N GLY A 35 -3.01 19.76 -4.08
CA GLY A 35 -1.62 19.91 -4.53
C GLY A 35 -0.57 19.28 -3.61
N TYR A 36 -0.96 18.44 -2.66
CA TYR A 36 -0.03 17.72 -1.80
C TYR A 36 0.44 16.42 -2.47
N PRO A 37 1.77 16.14 -2.49
CA PRO A 37 2.27 14.84 -2.91
C PRO A 37 1.77 13.74 -1.98
N ALA A 38 1.06 12.76 -2.53
CA ALA A 38 0.55 11.61 -1.79
C ALA A 38 0.71 10.32 -2.61
N VAL A 39 0.90 9.21 -1.92
CA VAL A 39 1.02 7.86 -2.50
C VAL A 39 0.12 6.90 -1.73
N MET A 40 -0.50 5.97 -2.46
CA MET A 40 -1.24 4.86 -1.88
C MET A 40 -0.42 3.58 -2.03
N VAL A 41 -0.18 2.90 -0.92
CA VAL A 41 0.37 1.54 -0.92
C VAL A 41 -0.81 0.59 -0.81
N THR A 42 -1.05 -0.20 -1.85
CA THR A 42 -2.19 -1.12 -1.92
C THR A 42 -1.84 -2.39 -2.67
N ASP A 43 -2.52 -3.47 -2.31
CA ASP A 43 -2.55 -4.74 -3.03
C ASP A 43 -3.75 -4.82 -4.01
N THR A 44 -4.36 -3.67 -4.32
CA THR A 44 -5.52 -3.47 -5.21
C THR A 44 -6.89 -3.84 -4.63
N ALA A 45 -6.99 -4.04 -3.31
CA ALA A 45 -8.24 -4.18 -2.54
C ALA A 45 -9.32 -5.03 -3.23
N PHE A 46 -10.26 -4.41 -3.97
CA PHE A 46 -11.38 -5.08 -4.64
C PHE A 46 -10.98 -5.99 -5.82
N TYR A 47 -9.80 -5.80 -6.42
CA TYR A 47 -9.29 -6.71 -7.46
C TYR A 47 -8.71 -8.01 -6.86
N ARG A 48 -8.19 -7.95 -5.62
CA ARG A 48 -7.57 -9.10 -4.94
C ARG A 48 -8.51 -9.78 -3.95
N ASN A 49 -9.26 -9.00 -3.17
CA ASN A 49 -10.07 -9.47 -2.07
C ASN A 49 -11.54 -9.68 -2.52
N PRO A 50 -11.96 -10.93 -2.81
CA PRO A 50 -13.35 -11.20 -3.18
C PRO A 50 -14.34 -10.98 -2.04
N ARG A 51 -13.85 -10.75 -0.81
CA ARG A 51 -14.65 -10.50 0.40
C ARG A 51 -14.71 -9.02 0.77
N TYR A 52 -14.16 -8.15 -0.07
CA TYR A 52 -14.16 -6.70 0.18
C TYR A 52 -15.58 -6.18 0.42
N HIS A 53 -15.76 -5.36 1.46
CA HIS A 53 -17.07 -4.84 1.91
C HIS A 53 -18.09 -5.93 2.32
N THR A 54 -17.64 -7.12 2.72
CA THR A 54 -18.50 -8.15 3.31
C THR A 54 -18.11 -8.46 4.74
N VAL A 55 -18.96 -9.21 5.44
CA VAL A 55 -18.69 -9.71 6.79
C VAL A 55 -17.55 -10.74 6.83
N ASP A 56 -17.16 -11.27 5.67
CA ASP A 56 -16.08 -12.25 5.53
C ASP A 56 -14.71 -11.59 5.30
N ASP A 57 -14.63 -10.25 5.30
CA ASP A 57 -13.35 -9.53 5.33
C ASP A 57 -12.75 -9.56 6.74
N THR A 58 -12.22 -10.73 7.10
CA THR A 58 -11.80 -11.04 8.47
C THR A 58 -10.27 -11.09 8.63
N PRO A 59 -9.74 -10.88 9.86
CA PRO A 59 -8.31 -10.84 10.11
C PRO A 59 -7.55 -12.12 9.73
N ASP A 60 -8.19 -13.28 9.80
CA ASP A 60 -7.64 -14.58 9.41
C ASP A 60 -7.30 -14.68 7.91
N THR A 61 -7.76 -13.73 7.10
CA THR A 61 -7.49 -13.69 5.66
C THR A 61 -6.35 -12.74 5.25
N LEU A 62 -5.73 -12.08 6.25
CA LEU A 62 -4.64 -11.14 6.07
C LEU A 62 -3.28 -11.83 5.94
N ASP A 63 -2.42 -11.24 5.12
CA ASP A 63 -1.01 -11.60 5.03
C ASP A 63 -0.17 -10.67 5.93
N TYR A 64 0.04 -11.13 7.16
CA TYR A 64 0.74 -10.33 8.18
C TYR A 64 2.23 -10.11 7.87
N GLU A 65 2.87 -11.04 7.16
CA GLU A 65 4.28 -10.89 6.77
C GLU A 65 4.42 -9.74 5.78
N ARG A 66 3.57 -9.68 4.75
CA ARG A 66 3.55 -8.55 3.80
C ARG A 66 3.12 -7.24 4.46
N MET A 67 2.15 -7.27 5.38
CA MET A 67 1.75 -6.06 6.12
C MET A 67 2.91 -5.51 6.97
N ALA A 68 3.74 -6.36 7.58
CA ALA A 68 4.92 -5.91 8.32
C ALA A 68 5.93 -5.20 7.41
N LEU A 69 6.13 -5.68 6.18
CA LEU A 69 7.01 -5.03 5.19
C LEU A 69 6.51 -3.62 4.81
N VAL A 70 5.19 -3.40 4.75
CA VAL A 70 4.62 -2.07 4.53
C VAL A 70 4.96 -1.11 5.68
N VAL A 71 4.88 -1.59 6.93
CA VAL A 71 5.24 -0.80 8.12
C VAL A 71 6.72 -0.45 8.13
N ASP A 72 7.59 -1.42 7.88
CA ASP A 72 9.04 -1.22 7.81
C ASP A 72 9.41 -0.20 6.72
N GLY A 73 8.79 -0.31 5.55
CA GLY A 73 8.94 0.63 4.44
C GLY A 73 8.48 2.05 4.79
N LEU A 74 7.34 2.19 5.47
CA LEU A 74 6.83 3.48 5.93
C LEU A 74 7.80 4.14 6.93
N VAL A 75 8.31 3.38 7.90
CA VAL A 75 9.30 3.89 8.86
C VAL A 75 10.56 4.36 8.14
N ALA A 76 11.05 3.60 7.16
CA ALA A 76 12.20 3.99 6.35
C ALA A 76 11.94 5.28 5.55
N ALA A 77 10.76 5.40 4.94
CA ALA A 77 10.37 6.58 4.16
C ALA A 77 10.27 7.83 5.04
N VAL A 78 9.60 7.75 6.20
CA VAL A 78 9.51 8.87 7.14
C VAL A 78 10.90 9.30 7.60
N ARG A 79 11.77 8.36 7.99
CA ARG A 79 13.15 8.68 8.38
C ARG A 79 13.91 9.40 7.28
N ALA A 80 13.79 8.93 6.04
CA ALA A 80 14.44 9.54 4.89
C ALA A 80 13.94 10.97 4.63
N LEU A 81 12.63 11.21 4.74
CA LEU A 81 12.02 12.54 4.58
C LEU A 81 12.39 13.52 5.69
N THR A 82 12.69 13.02 6.89
CA THR A 82 13.09 13.86 8.03
C THR A 82 14.60 13.99 8.21
N ALA A 83 15.40 13.30 7.38
CA ALA A 83 16.85 13.28 7.49
C ALA A 83 17.54 14.56 6.94
N GLY A 84 16.78 15.52 6.40
CA GLY A 84 17.27 16.79 5.87
C GLY A 84 16.18 17.85 5.82
#